data_AF-A0A954HMN7-F1
#
_entry.id   AF-A0A954HMN7-F1
#
_cell.length_a   1.000
_cell.length_b   1.000
_cell.length_c   1.000
_cell.angle_alpha   90.00
_cell.angle_beta   90.00
_cell.angle_gamma   90.00
#
_symmetry.space_group_name_H-M   'P 1'
#
loop_
_entity.id
_entity.type
_entity.pdbx_description
1 polymer ?
#
loop_
_entity_poly.entity_id
_entity_poly.type
_entity_poly.pdbx_seq_one_letter_code
_entity_poly.pdbx_strand_id
1 'polypeptide(L)'
;MSTLKKNKRIKRAKLLALYGDLKPVRGNRVRQRGKAKYLGGNGRQTTGVSRRVFRKNLQRIRVVEDGRVVRRRVPVSLIRSGGVEKPQVVDPFALPDMN
;
A
#
# COMPACT_ATOMS: atom_id res chain seq x y z
N MET A 1 26.26 -15.62 5.67
CA MET A 1 25.44 -14.40 5.95
C MET A 1 25.13 -14.39 7.45
N SER A 2 25.28 -13.27 8.17
CA SER A 2 25.04 -13.25 9.62
C SER A 2 23.59 -13.62 9.98
N THR A 3 23.41 -14.23 11.15
CA THR A 3 22.10 -14.62 11.71
C THR A 3 21.11 -13.45 11.74
N LEU A 4 21.60 -12.25 12.08
CA LEU A 4 20.83 -11.01 12.08
C LEU A 4 20.25 -10.66 10.69
N LYS A 5 21.03 -10.81 9.62
CA LYS A 5 20.58 -10.53 8.26
C LYS A 5 19.50 -11.54 7.81
N LYS A 6 19.64 -12.81 8.21
CA LYS A 6 18.64 -13.86 7.96
C LYS A 6 17.31 -13.54 8.64
N ASN A 7 17.33 -13.21 9.94
CA ASN A 7 16.14 -12.86 10.71
C ASN A 7 15.43 -11.61 10.15
N LYS A 8 16.18 -10.59 9.73
CA LYS A 8 15.62 -9.39 9.10
C LYS A 8 14.90 -9.72 7.77
N ARG A 9 15.46 -10.65 6.98
CA ARG A 9 14.87 -11.08 5.71
C ARG A 9 13.55 -11.83 5.93
N ILE A 10 13.52 -12.75 6.90
CA ILE A 10 12.31 -13.50 7.27
C ILE A 10 11.19 -12.55 7.71
N LYS A 11 11.49 -11.61 8.61
CA LYS A 11 10.50 -10.60 9.07
C LYS A 11 9.95 -9.77 7.91
N ARG A 12 10.80 -9.38 6.96
CA ARG A 12 10.39 -8.60 5.78
C ARG A 12 9.54 -9.43 4.81
N ALA A 13 9.90 -10.70 4.59
CA ALA A 13 9.14 -11.60 3.72
C ALA A 13 7.72 -11.82 4.26
N LYS A 14 7.57 -12.01 5.57
CA LYS A 14 6.26 -12.09 6.23
C LYS A 14 5.39 -10.85 5.97
N LEU A 15 5.96 -9.66 6.16
CA LEU A 15 5.25 -8.40 5.88
C LEU A 15 4.87 -8.25 4.41
N LEU A 16 5.73 -8.69 3.49
CA LEU A 16 5.47 -8.63 2.06
C LEU A 16 4.38 -9.60 1.63
N ALA A 17 4.31 -10.79 2.23
CA ALA A 17 3.22 -11.75 1.99
C ALA A 17 1.87 -11.19 2.45
N LEU A 18 1.83 -10.49 3.60
CA LEU A 18 0.59 -10.02 4.21
C LEU A 18 0.06 -8.70 3.60
N TYR A 19 0.95 -7.74 3.36
CA TYR A 19 0.56 -6.39 2.89
C TYR A 19 1.02 -6.07 1.45
N GLY A 20 1.75 -6.97 0.80
CA GLY A 20 2.36 -6.74 -0.50
C GLY A 20 3.55 -5.78 -0.45
N ASP A 21 4.03 -5.35 -1.63
CA ASP A 21 5.08 -4.33 -1.71
C ASP A 21 4.50 -2.95 -1.42
N LEU A 22 4.95 -2.35 -0.32
CA LEU A 22 4.54 -1.02 0.14
C LEU A 22 5.46 0.10 -0.39
N LYS A 23 6.53 -0.26 -1.09
CA LYS A 23 7.47 0.73 -1.62
C LYS A 23 6.82 1.56 -2.71
N PRO A 24 7.17 2.85 -2.79
CA PRO A 24 6.77 3.66 -3.92
C PRO A 24 7.52 3.24 -5.18
N VAL A 25 6.81 3.22 -6.31
CA VAL A 25 7.40 2.94 -7.63
C VAL A 25 7.77 4.26 -8.30
N ARG A 26 8.89 4.32 -9.02
CA ARG A 26 9.29 5.48 -9.80
C ARG A 26 8.77 5.36 -11.23
N GLY A 27 8.40 6.48 -11.84
CA GLY A 27 8.10 6.54 -13.26
C GLY A 27 8.19 7.97 -13.76
N ASN A 28 7.76 8.18 -15.00
CA ASN A 28 7.81 9.49 -15.63
C ASN A 28 6.41 10.11 -15.76
N ARG A 29 6.35 11.43 -15.65
CA ARG A 29 5.22 12.25 -16.08
C ARG A 29 5.57 12.75 -17.48
N VAL A 30 4.86 12.23 -18.47
CA VAL A 30 5.06 12.59 -19.89
C VAL A 30 3.97 13.58 -20.27
N ARG A 31 4.37 14.78 -20.69
CA ARG A 31 3.44 15.81 -21.19
C ARG A 31 3.43 15.76 -22.72
N GLN A 32 2.28 15.47 -23.30
CA GLN A 32 2.09 15.37 -24.75
C GLN A 32 1.10 16.44 -25.25
N ARG A 33 1.29 16.92 -26.47
CA ARG A 33 0.40 17.84 -27.19
C ARG A 33 -0.02 17.23 -28.53
N GLY A 34 -1.17 17.65 -29.05
CA GLY A 34 -1.65 17.25 -30.37
C GLY A 34 -2.58 16.03 -30.32
N LYS A 35 -3.30 15.79 -31.42
CA LYS A 35 -4.23 14.67 -31.57
C LYS A 35 -3.48 13.42 -32.04
N ALA A 36 -3.83 12.26 -31.52
CA ALA A 36 -3.19 11.01 -31.92
C ALA A 36 -3.52 10.66 -33.38
N LYS A 37 -2.60 9.96 -34.07
CA LYS A 37 -2.76 9.58 -35.48
C LYS A 37 -4.02 8.75 -35.74
N TYR A 38 -4.31 7.79 -34.87
CA TYR A 38 -5.50 6.95 -34.97
C TYR A 38 -6.83 7.71 -34.85
N LEU A 39 -6.81 8.97 -34.38
CA LEU A 39 -7.99 9.83 -34.34
C LEU A 39 -8.01 10.83 -35.52
N GLY A 40 -7.22 10.61 -36.58
CA GLY A 40 -7.12 11.49 -37.74
C GLY A 40 -6.30 12.77 -37.49
N GLY A 41 -5.43 12.78 -36.49
CA GLY A 41 -4.49 13.88 -36.24
C GLY A 41 -3.09 13.62 -36.81
N ASN A 42 -2.23 14.63 -36.87
CA ASN A 42 -0.85 14.46 -37.36
C ASN A 42 0.04 13.65 -36.39
N GLY A 43 -0.31 13.62 -35.09
CA GLY A 43 0.41 12.87 -34.06
C GLY A 43 0.53 13.62 -32.73
N ARG A 44 0.74 12.86 -31.64
CA ARG A 44 1.06 13.41 -30.32
C ARG A 44 2.56 13.68 -30.23
N GLN A 45 2.93 14.92 -29.92
CA GLN A 45 4.31 15.32 -29.67
C GLN A 45 4.61 15.38 -28.18
N THR A 46 5.77 14.86 -27.76
CA THR A 46 6.21 14.91 -26.36
C THR A 46 6.88 16.24 -26.07
N THR A 47 6.25 17.06 -25.24
CA THR A 47 6.72 18.40 -24.85
C THR A 47 7.63 18.40 -23.63
N GLY A 48 7.63 17.33 -22.84
CA GLY A 48 8.47 17.24 -21.65
C GLY A 48 8.30 15.94 -20.89
N VAL A 49 9.38 15.51 -20.24
CA VAL A 49 9.43 14.29 -19.44
C VAL A 49 10.08 14.65 -18.10
N SER A 50 9.33 14.48 -17.01
CA SER A 50 9.84 14.67 -15.65
C SER A 50 9.66 13.41 -14.81
N ARG A 51 10.52 13.22 -13.80
CA ARG A 51 10.41 12.08 -12.88
C ARG A 51 9.25 12.30 -11.90
N ARG A 52 8.51 11.24 -11.61
CA ARG A 52 7.48 11.19 -10.55
C ARG A 52 7.58 9.91 -9.74
N VAL A 53 6.93 9.95 -8.58
CA VAL A 53 6.88 8.81 -7.65
C VAL A 53 5.42 8.43 -7.44
N PHE A 54 5.08 7.18 -7.72
CA PHE A 54 3.77 6.60 -7.44
C PHE A 54 3.77 6.08 -6.01
N ARG A 55 2.99 6.72 -5.15
CA ARG A 55 2.82 6.31 -3.76
C ARG A 55 1.49 5.60 -3.61
N LYS A 56 1.49 4.44 -2.95
CA LYS A 56 0.26 3.82 -2.47
C LYS A 56 -0.34 4.68 -1.35
N ASN A 57 -1.67 4.70 -1.25
CA ASN A 57 -2.35 5.28 -0.08
C ASN A 57 -2.18 4.31 1.09
N LEU A 58 -1.23 4.63 1.98
CA LEU A 58 -0.90 3.83 3.16
C LEU A 58 -1.39 4.53 4.40
N GLN A 59 -2.16 3.82 5.23
CA GLN A 59 -2.69 4.33 6.49
C GLN A 59 -2.02 3.65 7.68
N ARG A 60 -1.79 4.41 8.75
CA ARG A 60 -1.23 3.89 10.00
C ARG A 60 -2.38 3.45 10.90
N ILE A 61 -2.62 2.14 10.99
CA ILE A 61 -3.71 1.57 11.78
C ILE A 61 -3.23 0.47 12.73
N ARG A 62 -4.04 0.20 13.75
CA ARG A 62 -3.88 -0.99 14.61
C ARG A 62 -4.51 -2.19 13.92
N VAL A 63 -3.80 -3.31 13.92
CA VAL A 63 -4.17 -4.55 13.24
C VAL A 63 -3.82 -5.72 14.12
N VAL A 64 -4.62 -6.77 14.05
CA VAL A 64 -4.35 -8.03 14.73
C VAL A 64 -3.43 -8.86 13.84
N GLU A 65 -2.21 -9.15 14.30
CA GLU A 65 -1.24 -10.03 13.64
C GLU A 65 -0.85 -11.15 14.62
N ASP A 66 -1.02 -12.42 14.23
CA ASP A 66 -0.68 -13.59 15.07
C ASP A 66 -1.21 -13.49 16.52
N GLY A 67 -2.43 -12.99 16.70
CA GLY A 67 -3.06 -12.80 18.01
C GLY A 67 -2.56 -11.59 18.83
N ARG A 68 -1.70 -10.74 18.26
CA ARG A 68 -1.20 -9.51 18.91
C ARG A 68 -1.65 -8.26 18.16
N VAL A 69 -2.05 -7.23 18.90
CA VAL A 69 -2.38 -5.94 18.33
C VAL A 69 -1.10 -5.15 18.05
N VAL A 70 -0.84 -4.85 16.79
CA VAL A 70 0.34 -4.09 16.36
C VAL A 70 -0.05 -2.91 15.47
N ARG A 71 0.81 -1.88 15.41
CA ARG A 71 0.64 -0.75 14.49
C ARG A 71 1.40 -0.99 13.20
N ARG A 72 0.72 -0.86 12.05
CA ARG A 72 1.30 -1.05 10.72
C ARG A 72 0.89 0.03 9.73
N ARG A 73 1.69 0.14 8.65
CA ARG A 73 1.31 0.89 7.44
C ARG A 73 0.60 -0.07 6.50
N VAL A 74 -0.71 0.08 6.38
CA VAL A 74 -1.56 -0.81 5.59
C VAL A 74 -2.06 -0.08 4.35
N PRO A 75 -2.05 -0.71 3.16
CA PRO A 75 -2.72 -0.17 1.98
C PRO A 75 -4.22 -0.01 2.19
N VAL A 76 -4.77 1.13 1.80
CA VAL A 76 -6.23 1.36 1.87
C VAL A 76 -7.02 0.34 1.06
N SER A 77 -6.47 -0.18 -0.04
CA SER A 77 -7.10 -1.24 -0.82
C SER A 77 -7.39 -2.50 0.01
N LEU A 78 -6.45 -2.91 0.88
CA LEU A 78 -6.60 -4.06 1.77
C LEU A 78 -7.59 -3.79 2.91
N ILE A 79 -7.59 -2.54 3.43
CA ILE A 79 -8.58 -2.12 4.43
C ILE A 79 -9.99 -2.19 3.84
N ARG A 80 -10.14 -1.74 2.58
CA ARG A 80 -11.43 -1.74 1.88
C ARG A 80 -11.92 -3.14 1.54
N SER A 81 -11.01 -4.07 1.22
CA SER A 81 -11.36 -5.46 0.90
C SER A 81 -11.54 -6.35 2.12
N GLY A 82 -11.40 -5.83 3.34
CA GLY A 82 -11.50 -6.63 4.57
C GLY A 82 -10.34 -7.61 4.79
N GLY A 83 -9.23 -7.49 4.04
CA GLY A 83 -8.08 -8.39 4.15
C GLY A 83 -7.23 -8.20 5.42
N VAL A 84 -7.67 -7.34 6.33
CA VAL A 84 -6.95 -6.97 7.55
C VAL A 84 -7.94 -6.85 8.70
N GLU A 85 -7.68 -7.60 9.77
CA GLU A 85 -8.47 -7.56 11.00
C GLU A 85 -8.09 -6.35 11.85
N LYS A 86 -9.08 -5.52 12.15
CA LYS A 86 -8.95 -4.43 13.11
C LYS A 86 -9.21 -4.98 14.51
N PRO A 87 -8.55 -4.46 15.56
CA PRO A 87 -8.89 -4.82 16.92
C PRO A 87 -10.35 -4.43 17.21
N GLN A 88 -11.08 -5.31 17.89
CA GLN A 88 -12.41 -5.00 18.39
C GLN A 88 -12.32 -3.81 19.33
N VAL A 89 -13.16 -2.81 19.08
CA VAL A 89 -13.33 -1.68 20.00
C VAL A 89 -14.39 -2.13 20.99
N VAL A 90 -13.97 -2.46 22.20
CA VAL A 90 -14.87 -2.82 23.29
C VAL A 90 -15.25 -1.53 24.00
N ASP A 91 -16.55 -1.31 24.19
CA ASP A 91 -17.02 -0.18 24.99
C ASP A 91 -16.62 -0.42 26.46
N PRO A 92 -16.04 0.58 27.14
CA PRO A 92 -15.46 0.40 28.47
C PRO A 92 -16.48 0.01 29.57
N PHE A 93 -17.77 0.21 29.31
CA PHE A 93 -18.86 -0.06 30.26
C PHE A 93 -19.89 -1.08 29.74
N ALA A 94 -19.61 -1.75 28.62
CA ALA A 94 -20.53 -2.78 28.12
C ALA A 94 -20.47 -4.02 29.03
N LEU A 95 -21.64 -4.52 29.41
CA LEU A 95 -21.77 -5.81 30.09
C LEU A 95 -21.24 -6.92 29.16
N PRO A 96 -20.55 -7.95 29.69
CA PRO A 96 -19.86 -8.97 28.90
C PRO A 96 -20.78 -9.76 27.94
N ASP A 97 -22.08 -9.79 28.21
CA ASP A 97 -23.06 -10.54 27.40
C ASP A 97 -23.63 -9.76 26.20
N MET A 98 -23.26 -8.48 26.02
CA MET A 98 -23.83 -7.58 25.01
C MET A 98 -22.80 -7.10 23.95
N ASN A 99 -21.67 -7.79 23.78
CA ASN A 99 -20.60 -7.42 22.83
C ASN A 99 -20.45 -8.38 21.65
#